data_AF-A0A4W5RPU0-F1
#
_entry.id   AF-A0A4W5RPU0-F1
#
_cell.length_a   1.000
_cell.length_b   1.000
_cell.length_c   1.000
_cell.angle_alpha   90.00
_cell.angle_beta   90.00
_cell.angle_gamma   90.00
#
_symmetry.space_group_name_H-M   'P 1'
#
loop_
_entity.id
_entity.type
_entity.pdbx_description
1 polymer ?
#
loop_
_entity_poly.entity_id
_entity_poly.type
_entity_poly.pdbx_seq_one_letter_code
_entity_poly.pdbx_strand_id
1 'polypeptide(L)'
;MLGAPGSSLSEDASSDTKTEQPDIWSELRDLRDMVVLQRAELSRTLAELRDTKNQMEGLKTENSVMESRLMSSEGQLEAMKTDNAAIVSRLTSAESEVERLQKENAERPKVAFSTSFGKTGQHGPFHTATTVIFQNIFSNTGNHYYQATGVFTAPVRGAYYFGFTIGAYLHSTVMGLTLFKNEQQIIHTG
;
A
#
# COMPACT_ATOMS: atom_id res chain seq x y z
N MET A 1 -83.38 -60.73 86.18
CA MET A 1 -83.32 -59.69 85.14
C MET A 1 -81.96 -59.01 85.26
N LEU A 2 -81.00 -59.22 84.35
CA LEU A 2 -80.78 -58.43 83.11
C LEU A 2 -80.58 -56.93 83.42
N GLY A 3 -79.46 -56.26 83.14
CA GLY A 3 -78.24 -56.60 82.42
C GLY A 3 -77.16 -55.51 82.56
N ALA A 4 -75.95 -55.79 82.04
CA ALA A 4 -74.85 -54.84 81.75
C ALA A 4 -74.92 -54.43 80.24
N PRO A 5 -73.97 -53.69 79.57
CA PRO A 5 -72.57 -53.35 79.92
C PRO A 5 -71.95 -52.01 79.40
N GLY A 6 -70.64 -51.77 79.70
CA GLY A 6 -69.64 -51.04 78.86
C GLY A 6 -69.11 -49.67 79.36
N SER A 7 -67.89 -49.54 79.93
CA SER A 7 -66.55 -49.11 79.36
C SER A 7 -66.45 -47.62 78.94
N SER A 8 -65.42 -46.77 79.18
CA SER A 8 -63.95 -46.91 79.28
C SER A 8 -63.23 -45.61 79.78
N LEU A 9 -62.07 -45.77 80.45
CA LEU A 9 -60.79 -45.00 80.51
C LEU A 9 -60.66 -43.50 80.13
N SER A 10 -59.92 -42.72 80.95
CA SER A 10 -58.81 -41.84 80.50
C SER A 10 -57.91 -41.34 81.65
N GLU A 11 -56.60 -41.38 81.40
CA GLU A 11 -55.42 -41.04 82.22
C GLU A 11 -55.11 -39.53 82.37
N ASP A 12 -54.24 -39.26 83.35
CA ASP A 12 -53.19 -38.23 83.50
C ASP A 12 -53.38 -36.79 83.00
N ALA A 13 -53.05 -35.85 83.90
CA ALA A 13 -52.17 -34.72 83.58
C ALA A 13 -51.59 -34.09 84.87
N SER A 14 -50.42 -34.57 85.27
CA SER A 14 -49.44 -33.71 85.97
C SER A 14 -48.96 -32.66 84.97
N SER A 15 -49.12 -31.37 85.27
CA SER A 15 -48.46 -30.30 84.52
C SER A 15 -47.82 -29.30 85.47
N ASP A 16 -46.58 -29.62 85.82
CA ASP A 16 -45.58 -28.67 86.31
C ASP A 16 -45.28 -27.68 85.18
N THR A 17 -45.94 -26.53 85.14
CA THR A 17 -45.55 -25.44 84.25
C THR A 17 -44.39 -24.69 84.87
N LYS A 18 -43.18 -25.25 84.73
CA LYS A 18 -41.92 -24.53 84.94
C LYS A 18 -41.77 -23.52 83.80
N THR A 19 -41.93 -22.24 84.12
CA THR A 19 -41.41 -21.15 83.28
C THR A 19 -39.90 -21.36 83.13
N GLU A 20 -39.46 -21.84 81.97
CA GLU A 20 -38.05 -21.92 81.58
C GLU A 20 -37.52 -20.50 81.37
N GLN A 21 -37.02 -19.87 82.44
CA GLN A 21 -36.00 -18.84 82.27
C GLN A 21 -34.77 -19.54 81.67
N PRO A 22 -34.18 -19.00 80.59
CA PRO A 22 -32.98 -19.57 80.00
C PRO A 22 -31.90 -19.74 81.06
N ASP A 23 -31.22 -20.87 81.07
CA ASP A 23 -30.07 -21.08 81.96
C ASP A 23 -28.95 -20.12 81.53
N ILE A 24 -28.33 -19.43 82.48
CA ILE A 24 -27.22 -18.50 82.24
C ILE A 24 -26.11 -19.19 81.43
N TRP A 25 -25.94 -20.51 81.63
CA TRP A 25 -24.96 -21.31 80.91
C TRP A 25 -25.30 -21.56 79.43
N SER A 26 -26.58 -21.58 79.03
CA SER A 26 -26.95 -21.70 77.61
C SER A 26 -26.71 -20.39 76.88
N GLU A 27 -27.09 -19.25 77.47
CA GLU A 27 -26.82 -17.93 76.88
C GLU A 27 -25.32 -17.66 76.73
N LEU A 28 -24.51 -18.04 77.74
CA LEU A 28 -23.06 -17.90 77.67
C LEU A 28 -22.44 -18.79 76.58
N ARG A 29 -23.02 -19.98 76.33
CA ARG A 29 -22.60 -20.88 75.25
C ARG A 29 -22.95 -20.29 73.88
N ASP A 30 -24.14 -19.74 73.72
CA ASP A 30 -24.59 -19.10 72.48
C ASP A 30 -23.76 -17.84 72.16
N LEU A 31 -23.45 -17.02 73.17
CA LEU A 31 -22.54 -15.87 73.04
C LEU A 31 -21.14 -16.29 72.59
N ARG A 32 -20.60 -17.37 73.17
CA ARG A 32 -19.29 -17.92 72.76
C ARG A 32 -19.33 -18.35 71.29
N ASP A 33 -20.37 -19.07 70.89
CA ASP A 33 -20.49 -19.58 69.52
C ASP A 33 -20.68 -18.41 68.53
N MET A 34 -21.42 -17.36 68.91
CA MET A 34 -21.53 -16.11 68.14
C MET A 34 -20.18 -15.39 67.98
N VAL A 35 -19.39 -15.29 69.05
CA VAL A 35 -18.03 -14.69 68.98
C VAL A 35 -17.12 -15.51 68.06
N VAL A 36 -17.22 -16.84 68.09
CA VAL A 36 -16.48 -17.72 67.18
C VAL A 36 -16.90 -17.49 65.72
N LEU A 37 -18.20 -17.34 65.46
CA LEU A 37 -18.72 -17.01 64.11
C LEU A 37 -18.25 -15.64 63.64
N GLN A 38 -18.37 -14.60 64.46
CA GLN A 38 -17.89 -13.25 64.13
C GLN A 38 -16.39 -13.24 63.83
N ARG A 39 -15.59 -14.02 64.57
CA ARG A 39 -14.15 -14.17 64.31
C ARG A 39 -13.88 -14.88 62.97
N ALA A 40 -14.67 -15.88 62.61
CA ALA A 40 -14.56 -16.55 61.32
C ALA A 40 -14.93 -15.62 60.16
N GLU A 41 -16.02 -14.85 60.29
CA GLU A 41 -16.43 -13.85 59.31
C GLU A 41 -15.38 -12.74 59.14
N LEU A 42 -14.84 -12.18 60.23
CA LEU A 42 -13.75 -11.21 60.18
C LEU A 42 -12.51 -11.78 59.48
N SER A 43 -12.18 -13.05 59.73
CA SER A 43 -11.05 -13.70 59.07
C SER A 43 -11.28 -13.83 57.56
N ARG A 44 -12.51 -14.14 57.14
CA ARG A 44 -12.91 -14.22 55.74
C ARG A 44 -12.86 -12.86 55.05
N THR A 45 -13.42 -11.81 55.66
CA THR A 45 -13.43 -10.47 55.06
C THR A 45 -12.01 -9.88 54.95
N LEU A 46 -11.13 -10.16 55.90
CA LEU A 46 -9.71 -9.80 55.80
C LEU A 46 -8.99 -10.50 54.64
N ALA A 47 -9.32 -11.77 54.37
CA ALA A 47 -8.77 -12.49 53.22
C ALA A 47 -9.25 -11.88 51.90
N GLU A 48 -10.56 -11.61 51.77
CA GLU A 48 -11.15 -10.95 50.59
C GLU A 48 -10.57 -9.54 50.38
N LEU A 49 -10.36 -8.76 51.45
CA LEU A 49 -9.72 -7.45 51.38
C LEU A 49 -8.26 -7.54 50.91
N ARG A 50 -7.53 -8.57 51.35
CA ARG A 50 -6.15 -8.80 50.92
C ARG A 50 -6.07 -9.16 49.44
N ASP A 51 -6.98 -10.00 48.96
CA ASP A 51 -7.02 -10.41 47.56
C ASP A 51 -7.41 -9.26 46.64
N THR A 52 -8.42 -8.48 47.01
CA THR A 52 -8.82 -7.27 46.26
C THR A 52 -7.71 -6.22 46.23
N LYS A 53 -6.96 -6.05 47.33
CA LYS A 53 -5.77 -5.19 47.35
C LYS A 53 -4.70 -5.68 46.37
N ASN A 54 -4.42 -6.98 46.33
CA ASN A 54 -3.44 -7.54 45.39
C ASN A 54 -3.88 -7.35 43.94
N GLN A 55 -5.17 -7.55 43.64
CA GLN A 55 -5.74 -7.28 42.31
C GLN A 55 -5.63 -5.82 41.92
N MET A 56 -5.89 -4.89 42.85
CA MET A 56 -5.76 -3.45 42.61
C MET A 56 -4.33 -3.03 42.27
N GLU A 57 -3.33 -3.57 42.98
CA GLU A 57 -1.92 -3.34 42.65
C GLU A 57 -1.57 -3.93 41.26
N GLY A 58 -2.10 -5.11 40.93
CA GLY A 58 -1.98 -5.71 39.59
C GLY A 58 -2.52 -4.79 38.50
N LEU A 59 -3.77 -4.34 38.63
CA LEU A 59 -4.40 -3.42 37.68
C LEU A 59 -3.64 -2.08 37.58
N LYS A 60 -3.09 -1.58 38.69
CA LYS A 60 -2.28 -0.35 38.68
C LYS A 60 -1.01 -0.51 37.85
N THR A 61 -0.33 -1.65 37.97
CA THR A 61 0.85 -1.94 37.14
C THR A 61 0.48 -2.12 35.67
N GLU A 62 -0.62 -2.81 35.37
CA GLU A 62 -1.12 -2.98 34.00
C GLU A 62 -1.49 -1.63 33.35
N ASN A 63 -2.18 -0.76 34.08
CA ASN A 63 -2.51 0.60 33.62
C ASN A 63 -1.26 1.41 33.27
N SER A 64 -0.22 1.37 34.10
CA SER A 64 1.05 2.07 33.83
C SER A 64 1.74 1.55 32.55
N VAL A 65 1.69 0.23 32.32
CA VAL A 65 2.21 -0.38 31.09
C VAL A 65 1.38 0.05 29.88
N MET A 66 0.05 0.08 30.01
CA MET A 66 -0.84 0.52 28.93
C MET A 66 -0.62 1.98 28.55
N GLU A 67 -0.47 2.89 29.53
CA GLU A 67 -0.13 4.29 29.28
C GLU A 67 1.18 4.43 28.51
N SER A 68 2.22 3.69 28.91
CA SER A 68 3.51 3.69 28.22
C SER A 68 3.40 3.21 26.76
N ARG A 69 2.58 2.18 26.53
CA ARG A 69 2.32 1.66 25.17
C ARG A 69 1.53 2.66 24.32
N LEU A 70 0.56 3.34 24.91
CA LEU A 70 -0.24 4.37 24.24
C LEU A 70 0.67 5.51 23.78
N MET A 71 1.51 6.04 24.67
CA MET A 71 2.47 7.10 24.35
C MET A 71 3.41 6.71 23.21
N SER A 72 3.90 5.46 23.21
CA SER A 72 4.75 4.94 22.13
C SER A 72 3.99 4.87 20.80
N SER A 73 2.76 4.37 20.82
CA SER A 73 1.90 4.27 19.62
C SER A 73 1.53 5.64 19.06
N GLU A 74 1.27 6.63 19.92
CA GLU A 74 1.02 8.01 19.50
C GLU A 74 2.25 8.61 18.83
N GLY A 75 3.45 8.39 19.38
CA GLY A 75 4.70 8.81 18.75
C GLY A 75 4.92 8.20 17.37
N GLN A 76 4.63 6.90 17.21
CA GLN A 76 4.70 6.23 15.91
C GLN A 76 3.69 6.78 14.91
N LEU A 77 2.48 7.11 15.35
CA LEU A 77 1.45 7.70 14.50
C LEU A 77 1.87 9.07 13.97
N GLU A 78 2.47 9.92 14.82
CA GLU A 78 2.96 11.23 14.38
C GLU A 78 4.16 11.13 13.43
N ALA A 79 5.07 10.18 13.65
CA ALA A 79 6.14 9.89 12.71
C ALA A 79 5.58 9.45 11.34
N MET A 80 4.61 8.53 11.34
CA MET A 80 3.97 8.05 10.11
C MET A 80 3.19 9.15 9.38
N LYS A 81 2.52 10.06 10.10
CA LYS A 81 1.87 11.24 9.49
C LYS A 81 2.88 12.15 8.79
N THR A 82 4.04 12.37 9.42
CA THR A 82 5.11 13.20 8.86
C THR A 82 5.68 12.56 7.59
N ASP A 83 5.96 11.27 7.62
CA ASP A 83 6.45 10.52 6.45
C ASP A 83 5.43 10.52 5.31
N ASN A 84 4.14 10.33 5.61
CA ASN A 84 3.07 10.40 4.62
C ASN A 84 3.00 11.78 3.95
N ALA A 85 3.12 12.86 4.72
CA ALA A 85 3.15 14.21 4.15
C ALA A 85 4.36 14.41 3.20
N ALA A 86 5.53 13.90 3.58
CA ALA A 86 6.73 13.95 2.75
C ALA A 86 6.58 13.11 1.46
N ILE A 87 6.00 11.91 1.55
CA ILE A 87 5.74 11.04 0.41
C ILE A 87 4.76 11.71 -0.56
N VAL A 88 3.66 12.28 -0.06
CA VAL A 88 2.68 12.99 -0.89
C VAL A 88 3.34 14.14 -1.65
N SER A 89 4.17 14.94 -0.98
CA SER A 89 4.89 16.06 -1.63
C SER A 89 5.81 15.57 -2.76
N ARG A 90 6.56 14.48 -2.53
CA ARG A 90 7.44 13.88 -3.55
C ARG A 90 6.65 13.30 -4.71
N LEU A 91 5.51 12.67 -4.44
CA LEU A 91 4.64 12.09 -5.46
C LEU A 91 4.10 13.19 -6.37
N THR A 92 3.52 14.26 -5.83
CA THR A 92 3.01 15.39 -6.62
C THR A 92 4.10 16.04 -7.48
N SER A 93 5.32 16.16 -6.95
CA SER A 93 6.47 16.68 -7.71
C SER A 93 6.85 15.75 -8.87
N ALA A 94 6.88 14.44 -8.63
CA ALA A 94 7.18 13.44 -9.65
C ALA A 94 6.10 13.37 -10.74
N GLU A 95 4.82 13.44 -10.35
CA GLU A 95 3.69 13.48 -11.29
C GLU A 95 3.79 14.68 -12.23
N SER A 96 4.10 15.86 -11.70
CA SER A 96 4.29 17.09 -12.49
C SER A 96 5.45 16.96 -13.48
N GLU A 97 6.56 16.36 -13.04
CA GLU A 97 7.73 16.15 -13.90
C GLU A 97 7.45 15.13 -15.01
N VAL A 98 6.70 14.07 -14.71
CA VAL A 98 6.27 13.09 -15.72
C VAL A 98 5.38 13.75 -16.76
N GLU A 99 4.40 14.56 -16.36
CA GLU A 99 3.53 15.29 -17.29
C GLU A 99 4.34 16.23 -18.19
N ARG A 100 5.29 16.97 -17.61
CA ARG A 100 6.19 17.87 -18.34
C ARG A 100 7.01 17.10 -19.40
N LEU A 101 7.60 15.98 -19.03
CA LEU A 101 8.39 15.14 -19.94
C LEU A 101 7.53 14.50 -21.04
N GLN A 102 6.31 14.08 -20.71
CA GLN A 102 5.38 13.54 -21.71
C GLN A 102 5.02 14.60 -22.75
N LYS A 103 4.72 15.84 -22.31
CA LYS A 103 4.45 16.97 -23.20
C LYS A 103 5.66 17.30 -24.07
N GLU A 104 6.84 17.42 -23.48
CA GLU A 104 8.08 17.67 -24.21
C GLU A 104 8.33 16.59 -25.28
N ASN A 105 8.12 15.32 -24.93
CA ASN A 105 8.30 14.20 -25.86
C ASN A 105 7.23 14.16 -26.97
N ALA A 106 6.00 14.59 -26.68
CA ALA A 106 4.94 14.71 -27.69
C ALA A 106 5.20 15.86 -28.68
N GLU A 107 5.79 16.97 -28.21
CA GLU A 107 6.11 18.14 -29.01
C GLU A 107 7.40 17.99 -29.82
N ARG A 108 8.28 17.03 -29.47
CA ARG A 108 9.51 16.77 -30.21
C ARG A 108 9.21 16.31 -31.65
N PRO A 109 9.77 16.97 -32.68
CA PRO A 109 9.54 16.58 -34.06
C PRO A 109 10.16 15.21 -34.34
N LYS A 110 9.33 14.28 -34.82
CA LYS A 110 9.79 12.97 -35.28
C LYS A 110 10.15 13.08 -36.75
N VAL A 111 11.37 12.65 -37.09
CA VAL A 111 11.93 12.82 -38.44
C VAL A 111 12.53 11.52 -38.92
N ALA A 112 12.00 10.99 -40.01
CA ALA A 112 12.55 9.82 -40.69
C ALA A 112 12.05 9.79 -42.13
N PHE A 113 12.90 9.40 -43.08
CA PHE A 113 12.46 9.15 -44.44
C PHE A 113 13.14 7.90 -45.00
N SER A 114 12.45 7.23 -45.90
CA SER A 114 12.97 6.12 -46.69
C SER A 114 12.36 6.20 -48.08
N THR A 115 13.22 6.18 -49.09
CA THR A 115 12.82 6.36 -50.49
C THR A 115 13.72 5.52 -51.38
N SER A 116 13.23 5.16 -52.56
CA SER A 116 14.02 4.55 -53.61
C SER A 116 13.81 5.25 -54.94
N PHE A 117 14.71 4.94 -55.88
CA PHE A 117 14.65 5.52 -57.20
C PHE A 117 13.42 5.02 -57.98
N GLY A 118 13.03 3.76 -57.76
CA GLY A 118 11.88 3.10 -58.39
C GLY A 118 12.15 1.60 -58.58
N LYS A 119 11.21 0.88 -59.22
CA LYS A 119 11.36 -0.56 -59.53
C LYS A 119 12.18 -0.82 -60.80
N THR A 120 12.27 0.16 -61.69
CA THR A 120 12.97 0.09 -62.98
C THR A 120 13.52 1.47 -63.34
N GLY A 121 14.66 1.51 -64.03
CA GLY A 121 15.21 2.74 -64.58
C GLY A 121 16.73 2.81 -64.52
N GLN A 122 17.34 3.28 -65.61
CA GLN A 122 18.75 3.69 -65.65
C GLN A 122 18.81 5.18 -65.32
N HIS A 123 19.66 5.55 -64.37
CA HIS A 123 19.83 6.95 -63.97
C HIS A 123 21.25 7.40 -64.26
N GLY A 124 21.38 8.19 -65.33
CA GLY A 124 22.64 8.52 -65.97
C GLY A 124 22.77 7.87 -67.36
N PRO A 125 23.91 8.04 -68.05
CA PRO A 125 25.11 8.71 -67.56
C PRO A 125 24.90 10.21 -67.33
N PHE A 126 25.53 10.76 -66.28
CA PHE A 126 25.56 12.19 -66.02
C PHE A 126 26.96 12.72 -66.33
N HIS A 127 27.05 13.75 -67.18
CA HIS A 127 28.32 14.41 -67.50
C HIS A 127 28.67 15.54 -66.52
N THR A 128 27.73 15.88 -65.65
CA THR A 128 27.85 16.89 -64.59
C THR A 128 27.21 16.39 -63.31
N ALA A 129 27.63 16.94 -62.16
CA ALA A 129 26.98 16.67 -60.89
C ALA A 129 25.48 16.96 -61.00
N THR A 130 24.67 15.91 -60.82
CA THR A 130 23.21 15.97 -60.98
C THR A 130 22.57 15.42 -59.72
N THR A 131 21.66 16.18 -59.11
CA THR A 131 20.91 15.73 -57.95
C THR A 131 20.01 14.55 -58.32
N VAL A 132 20.17 13.43 -57.61
CA VAL A 132 19.33 12.25 -57.80
C VAL A 132 17.99 12.46 -57.09
N ILE A 133 16.89 12.30 -57.83
CA ILE A 133 15.53 12.45 -57.32
C ILE A 133 14.94 11.06 -57.08
N PHE A 134 14.74 10.69 -55.80
CA PHE A 134 14.16 9.41 -55.41
C PHE A 134 12.64 9.58 -55.25
N GLN A 135 11.89 9.17 -56.27
CA GLN A 135 10.46 9.46 -56.37
C GLN A 135 9.57 8.47 -55.58
N ASN A 136 10.08 7.30 -55.23
CA ASN A 136 9.28 6.27 -54.56
C ASN A 136 9.47 6.33 -53.03
N ILE A 137 8.63 7.12 -52.36
CA ILE A 137 8.63 7.28 -50.89
C ILE A 137 7.99 6.06 -50.21
N PHE A 138 8.75 5.35 -49.37
CA PHE A 138 8.21 4.34 -48.45
C PHE A 138 7.71 4.97 -47.14
N SER A 139 8.43 5.97 -46.63
CA SER A 139 8.05 6.75 -45.45
C SER A 139 8.68 8.14 -45.49
N ASN A 140 7.98 9.13 -44.95
CA ASN A 140 8.45 10.53 -44.84
C ASN A 140 7.89 11.17 -43.56
N THR A 141 8.16 10.55 -42.41
CA THR A 141 7.79 11.08 -41.10
C THR A 141 8.36 12.48 -40.90
N GLY A 142 7.49 13.46 -40.67
CA GLY A 142 7.84 14.89 -40.56
C GLY A 142 7.84 15.65 -41.90
N ASN A 143 7.70 14.97 -43.04
CA ASN A 143 7.63 15.58 -44.38
C ASN A 143 8.83 16.49 -44.72
N HIS A 144 10.02 16.08 -44.31
CA HIS A 144 11.26 16.84 -44.49
C HIS A 144 12.11 16.37 -45.68
N TYR A 145 11.71 15.30 -46.36
CA TYR A 145 12.22 14.93 -47.68
C TYR A 145 11.30 15.50 -48.78
N TYR A 146 11.86 16.30 -49.68
CA TYR A 146 11.15 16.93 -50.79
C TYR A 146 11.33 16.12 -52.07
N GLN A 147 10.32 15.33 -52.43
CA GLN A 147 10.35 14.46 -53.61
C GLN A 147 10.58 15.17 -54.94
N ALA A 148 10.20 16.45 -55.06
CA ALA A 148 10.38 17.21 -56.29
C ALA A 148 11.84 17.58 -56.55
N THR A 149 12.65 17.67 -55.48
CA THR A 149 14.04 18.14 -55.56
C THR A 149 15.06 17.07 -55.16
N GLY A 150 14.62 15.99 -54.50
CA GLY A 150 15.50 14.98 -53.92
C GLY A 150 16.19 15.43 -52.63
N VAL A 151 15.81 16.58 -52.07
CA VAL A 151 16.51 17.21 -50.94
C VAL A 151 15.82 16.87 -49.62
N PHE A 152 16.61 16.49 -48.63
CA PHE A 152 16.19 16.44 -47.23
C PHE A 152 16.62 17.72 -46.50
N THR A 153 15.70 18.35 -45.77
CA THR A 153 15.99 19.53 -44.94
C THR A 153 15.82 19.19 -43.46
N ALA A 154 16.93 19.21 -42.72
CA ALA A 154 16.92 19.00 -41.26
C ALA A 154 16.04 20.07 -40.55
N PRO A 155 14.93 19.69 -39.90
CA PRO A 155 14.04 20.67 -39.25
C PRO A 155 14.59 21.23 -37.94
N VAL A 156 15.45 20.47 -37.28
CA VAL A 156 16.06 20.83 -36.01
C VAL A 156 17.55 20.50 -36.03
N ARG A 157 18.32 21.19 -35.20
CA ARG A 157 19.74 20.87 -35.01
C ARG A 157 19.86 19.51 -34.32
N GLY A 158 20.69 18.63 -34.86
CA GLY A 158 20.88 17.30 -34.31
C GLY A 158 21.84 16.45 -35.15
N ALA A 159 22.05 15.22 -34.72
CA ALA A 159 22.74 14.20 -35.51
C ALA A 159 21.73 13.51 -36.42
N TYR A 160 22.13 13.28 -37.67
CA TYR A 160 21.33 12.60 -38.69
C TYR A 160 22.11 11.43 -39.25
N TYR A 161 21.42 10.32 -39.45
CA TYR A 161 21.97 9.12 -40.09
C TYR A 161 21.44 9.02 -41.51
N PHE A 162 22.34 8.89 -42.48
CA PHE A 162 22.00 8.64 -43.88
C PHE A 162 22.59 7.31 -44.30
N GLY A 163 21.73 6.40 -44.75
CA GLY A 163 22.12 5.14 -45.36
C GLY A 163 21.60 5.09 -46.79
N PHE A 164 22.45 4.73 -47.74
CA PHE A 164 22.07 4.55 -49.14
C PHE A 164 22.85 3.37 -49.72
N THR A 165 22.22 2.70 -50.68
CA THR A 165 22.80 1.57 -51.42
C THR A 165 22.70 1.88 -52.90
N ILE A 166 23.78 1.64 -53.63
CA ILE A 166 23.84 1.74 -55.09
C ILE A 166 24.21 0.39 -55.68
N GLY A 167 23.65 0.05 -56.84
CA GLY A 167 23.88 -1.22 -57.53
C GLY A 167 23.71 -1.08 -59.04
N ALA A 168 24.55 -1.78 -59.81
CA ALA A 168 24.50 -1.86 -61.27
C ALA A 168 24.39 -3.32 -61.71
N TYR A 169 23.74 -3.53 -62.85
CA TYR A 169 23.58 -4.83 -63.48
C TYR A 169 24.49 -5.05 -64.72
N LEU A 170 25.18 -4.03 -65.26
CA LEU A 170 25.95 -4.14 -66.52
C LEU A 170 27.34 -3.45 -66.44
N HIS A 171 28.38 -4.16 -66.89
CA HIS A 171 29.82 -3.92 -66.59
C HIS A 171 30.57 -2.99 -67.58
N SER A 172 30.19 -1.72 -67.73
CA SER A 172 31.03 -0.81 -68.56
C SER A 172 31.06 0.66 -68.14
N THR A 173 30.52 1.02 -66.97
CA THR A 173 30.54 2.42 -66.49
C THR A 173 30.78 2.46 -64.98
N VAL A 174 31.63 3.37 -64.52
CA VAL A 174 31.83 3.66 -63.10
C VAL A 174 30.56 4.27 -62.54
N MET A 175 30.02 3.67 -61.47
CA MET A 175 28.93 4.27 -60.72
C MET A 175 29.49 5.11 -59.58
N GLY A 176 28.85 6.22 -59.27
CA GLY A 176 29.16 6.99 -58.09
C GLY A 176 27.91 7.65 -57.54
N LEU A 177 27.80 7.70 -56.21
CA LEU A 177 26.84 8.51 -55.50
C LEU A 177 27.56 9.33 -54.44
N THR A 178 27.25 10.62 -54.41
CA THR A 178 27.85 11.57 -53.48
C THR A 178 26.77 12.16 -52.59
N LEU A 179 26.98 12.12 -51.28
CA LEU A 179 26.15 12.82 -50.31
C LEU A 179 26.70 14.24 -50.12
N PHE A 180 25.83 15.22 -50.33
CA PHE A 180 26.10 16.63 -50.10
C PHE A 180 25.37 17.18 -48.88
N LYS A 181 26.01 18.08 -48.16
CA LYS A 181 25.41 18.92 -47.11
C LYS A 181 25.67 20.39 -47.47
N ASN A 182 24.61 21.13 -47.79
CA ASN A 182 24.70 22.55 -48.17
C ASN A 182 25.81 22.79 -49.22
N GLU A 183 25.77 22.06 -50.34
CA GLU A 183 26.74 22.14 -51.45
C GLU A 183 28.15 21.57 -51.16
N GLN A 184 28.45 21.23 -49.90
CA GLN A 184 29.69 20.56 -49.54
C GLN A 184 29.56 19.04 -49.68
N GLN A 185 30.47 18.42 -50.43
CA GLN A 185 30.59 16.96 -50.49
C GLN A 185 31.04 16.41 -49.13
N ILE A 186 30.30 15.43 -48.60
CA ILE A 186 30.59 14.78 -47.31
C ILE A 186 31.08 13.34 -47.51
N ILE A 187 30.42 12.58 -48.39
CA ILE A 187 30.77 11.18 -48.69
C ILE A 187 30.63 10.97 -50.19
N HIS A 188 31.57 10.24 -50.80
CA HIS A 188 31.46 9.69 -52.15
C HIS A 188 31.57 8.16 -52.09
N THR A 189 30.72 7.47 -52.82
CA THR A 189 30.71 6.00 -52.91
C THR A 189 30.62 5.62 -54.38
N GLY A 190 31.68 5.01 -54.91
CA GLY A 190 31.84 4.69 -56.33
C GLY A 190 33.25 4.22 -56.63
#